data_AF-A0A0E4BR93-F1
#
_entry.id   AF-A0A0E4BR93-F1
#
_cell.length_a   1.000
_cell.length_b   1.000
_cell.length_c   1.000
_cell.angle_alpha   90.00
_cell.angle_beta   90.00
_cell.angle_gamma   90.00
#
_symmetry.space_group_name_H-M   'P 1'
#
loop_
_entity.id
_entity.type
_entity.pdbx_description
1 polymer ?
#
loop_
_entity_poly.entity_id
_entity_poly.type
_entity_poly.pdbx_seq_one_letter_code
_entity_poly.pdbx_strand_id
1 'polypeptide(L)'
;MKKDRLRVAYIGGYHTEVGLLVRQAAEAKADLTVMANDPLMTSEFWAITGSAGNGTLFTFMPNPAGNANAASAVAGLKASGLPGEGYTLYACAAVQAWAEAVNRSGSFNADRVASALRSRPIDRFDKRRDNSASGFLVYRWRDGHVERVKKY
;
A
#
# COMPACT_ATOMS: atom_id res chain seq x y z
N MET A 1 -9.70 -16.07 -21.97
CA MET A 1 -10.31 -16.12 -20.61
C MET A 1 -11.47 -17.10 -20.52
N LYS A 2 -12.66 -16.81 -21.08
CA LYS A 2 -13.78 -17.76 -21.04
C LYS A 2 -13.54 -19.06 -21.80
N LYS A 3 -12.85 -19.00 -22.94
CA LYS A 3 -12.50 -20.20 -23.74
C LYS A 3 -11.53 -21.14 -23.03
N ASP A 4 -10.72 -20.62 -22.10
CA ASP A 4 -9.60 -21.35 -21.49
C ASP A 4 -9.89 -21.81 -20.06
N ARG A 5 -11.13 -21.58 -19.56
CA ARG A 5 -11.54 -21.86 -18.17
C ARG A 5 -10.60 -21.27 -17.10
N LEU A 6 -10.01 -20.11 -17.38
CA LEU A 6 -9.17 -19.41 -16.41
C LEU A 6 -10.02 -18.96 -15.23
N ARG A 7 -9.73 -19.52 -14.04
CA ARG A 7 -10.41 -19.19 -12.78
C ARG A 7 -9.72 -18.08 -12.00
N VAL A 8 -8.44 -17.83 -12.28
CA VAL A 8 -7.63 -16.82 -11.58
C VAL A 8 -6.81 -16.04 -12.60
N ALA A 9 -6.71 -14.72 -12.41
CA ALA A 9 -5.78 -13.86 -13.14
C ALA A 9 -4.96 -13.02 -12.15
N TYR A 10 -3.64 -13.03 -12.32
CA TYR A 10 -2.77 -12.05 -11.68
C TYR A 10 -2.54 -10.89 -12.64
N ILE A 11 -2.81 -9.65 -12.21
CA ILE A 11 -2.69 -8.45 -13.04
C ILE A 11 -1.76 -7.47 -12.35
N GLY A 12 -0.61 -7.18 -12.98
CA GLY A 12 0.27 -6.10 -12.57
C GLY A 12 -0.21 -4.79 -13.20
N GLY A 13 -0.59 -3.80 -12.38
CA GLY A 13 -1.09 -2.53 -12.87
C GLY A 13 -1.57 -1.60 -11.76
N TYR A 14 -2.19 -0.50 -12.17
CA TYR A 14 -2.81 0.46 -11.26
C TYR A 14 -4.31 0.19 -11.10
N HIS A 15 -4.90 0.81 -10.07
CA HIS A 15 -6.32 0.64 -9.76
C HIS A 15 -7.24 0.97 -10.96
N THR A 16 -6.83 1.87 -11.86
CA THR A 16 -7.60 2.26 -13.04
C THR A 16 -7.80 1.09 -14.00
N GLU A 17 -6.72 0.53 -14.55
CA GLU A 17 -6.80 -0.55 -15.53
C GLU A 17 -7.31 -1.85 -14.89
N VAL A 18 -6.85 -2.16 -13.68
CA VAL A 18 -7.29 -3.37 -12.97
C VAL A 18 -8.77 -3.27 -12.62
N GLY A 19 -9.24 -2.11 -12.18
CA GLY A 19 -10.66 -1.88 -11.89
C GLY A 19 -11.54 -2.03 -13.12
N LEU A 20 -11.12 -1.47 -14.26
CA LEU A 20 -11.86 -1.63 -15.53
C LEU A 20 -11.90 -3.09 -15.98
N LEU A 21 -10.80 -3.84 -15.86
CA LEU A 21 -10.73 -5.26 -16.19
C LEU A 21 -11.66 -6.10 -15.29
N VAL A 22 -11.64 -5.84 -13.98
CA VAL A 22 -12.52 -6.52 -13.01
C VAL A 22 -14.00 -6.25 -13.35
N ARG A 23 -14.35 -4.99 -13.64
CA ARG A 23 -15.73 -4.63 -14.00
C ARG A 23 -16.19 -5.34 -15.27
N GLN A 24 -15.38 -5.31 -16.33
CA GLN A 24 -15.69 -5.98 -17.59
C GLN A 24 -15.77 -7.50 -17.45
N ALA A 25 -14.91 -8.11 -16.62
CA ALA A 25 -14.97 -9.55 -16.34
C ALA A 25 -16.28 -9.95 -15.63
N ALA A 26 -16.75 -9.11 -14.70
CA ALA A 26 -18.03 -9.29 -14.01
C ALA A 26 -19.23 -9.10 -14.95
N GLU A 27 -19.24 -8.04 -15.77
CA GLU A 27 -20.24 -7.81 -16.83
C GLU A 27 -20.31 -8.99 -17.80
N ALA A 28 -19.15 -9.56 -18.14
CA ALA A 28 -19.05 -10.74 -18.96
C ALA A 28 -19.44 -12.03 -18.21
N LYS A 29 -19.63 -12.05 -16.89
CA LYS A 29 -19.83 -13.30 -16.12
C LYS A 29 -18.70 -14.31 -16.35
N ALA A 30 -17.45 -13.84 -16.35
CA ALA A 30 -16.28 -14.65 -16.68
C ALA A 30 -15.84 -15.64 -15.58
N ASP A 31 -16.47 -15.60 -14.39
CA ASP A 31 -16.13 -16.42 -13.21
C ASP A 31 -14.62 -16.42 -12.88
N LEU A 32 -14.08 -15.20 -12.77
CA LEU A 32 -12.66 -14.94 -12.61
C LEU A 32 -12.37 -14.32 -11.23
N THR A 33 -11.45 -14.93 -10.49
CA THR A 33 -10.82 -14.29 -9.32
C THR A 33 -9.62 -13.47 -9.78
N VAL A 34 -9.60 -12.18 -9.46
CA VAL A 34 -8.47 -11.29 -9.79
C VAL A 34 -7.57 -11.12 -8.57
N MET A 35 -6.27 -11.25 -8.78
CA MET A 35 -5.22 -10.86 -7.84
C MET A 35 -4.33 -9.78 -8.47
N ALA A 36 -3.89 -8.79 -7.71
CA ALA A 36 -3.02 -7.72 -8.21
C ALA A 36 -1.89 -7.34 -7.24
N ASN A 37 -1.05 -6.40 -7.68
CA ASN A 37 -0.05 -5.74 -6.84
C ASN A 37 -0.68 -4.60 -5.99
N ASP A 38 0.17 -3.89 -5.27
CA ASP A 38 -0.14 -2.88 -4.24
C ASP A 38 -1.00 -1.65 -4.59
N PRO A 39 -1.07 -1.14 -5.82
CA PRO A 39 -1.72 0.13 -6.10
C PRO A 39 -3.25 0.10 -6.01
N LEU A 40 -3.82 -1.02 -5.56
CA LEU A 40 -5.24 -1.18 -5.25
C LEU A 40 -5.60 -0.75 -3.82
N MET A 41 -4.62 -0.36 -2.98
CA MET A 41 -4.87 0.21 -1.64
C MET A 41 -5.34 1.67 -1.72
N THR A 42 -6.41 1.94 -2.47
CA THR A 42 -7.02 3.25 -2.65
C THR A 42 -8.53 3.09 -2.85
N SER A 43 -9.33 3.97 -2.25
CA SER A 43 -10.77 4.03 -2.47
C SER A 43 -11.17 4.24 -3.95
N GLU A 44 -10.26 4.73 -4.79
CA GLU A 44 -10.48 4.87 -6.24
C GLU A 44 -10.72 3.54 -6.96
N PHE A 45 -10.10 2.44 -6.50
CA PHE A 45 -10.39 1.11 -7.05
C PHE A 45 -11.88 0.79 -6.89
N TRP A 46 -12.41 0.99 -5.68
CA TRP A 46 -13.81 0.75 -5.38
C TRP A 46 -14.73 1.70 -6.14
N ALA A 47 -14.34 2.97 -6.31
CA ALA A 47 -15.10 3.94 -7.10
C ALA A 47 -15.29 3.47 -8.55
N ILE A 48 -14.33 2.73 -9.11
CA ILE A 48 -14.39 2.19 -10.48
C ILE A 48 -15.23 0.91 -10.55
N THR A 49 -15.03 0.00 -9.60
CA THR A 49 -15.61 -1.35 -9.68
C THR A 49 -16.98 -1.47 -9.03
N GLY A 50 -17.27 -0.67 -8.00
CA GLY A 50 -18.36 -0.96 -7.06
C GLY A 50 -18.30 -2.40 -6.57
N SER A 51 -19.47 -3.03 -6.44
CA SER A 51 -19.62 -4.42 -5.99
C SER A 51 -18.93 -5.46 -6.88
N ALA A 52 -18.62 -5.15 -8.14
CA ALA A 52 -17.84 -6.05 -8.99
C ALA A 52 -16.41 -6.25 -8.47
N GLY A 53 -15.91 -5.32 -7.66
CA GLY A 53 -14.60 -5.40 -7.02
C GLY A 53 -14.53 -6.42 -5.88
N ASN A 54 -15.68 -6.89 -5.38
CA ASN A 54 -15.73 -7.85 -4.28
C ASN A 54 -14.96 -9.12 -4.59
N GLY A 55 -14.10 -9.53 -3.66
CA GLY A 55 -13.26 -10.71 -3.81
C GLY A 55 -11.94 -10.46 -4.54
N THR A 56 -11.71 -9.27 -5.10
CA THR A 56 -10.40 -8.92 -5.69
C THR A 56 -9.34 -8.96 -4.60
N LEU A 57 -8.28 -9.72 -4.85
CA LEU A 57 -7.13 -9.86 -3.98
C LEU A 57 -6.02 -8.92 -4.41
N PHE A 58 -5.23 -8.44 -3.47
CA PHE A 58 -4.00 -7.72 -3.80
C PHE A 58 -3.00 -7.79 -2.66
N THR A 59 -1.75 -7.44 -2.94
CA THR A 59 -0.69 -7.44 -1.94
C THR A 59 -0.41 -6.04 -1.47
N PHE A 60 -0.29 -5.80 -0.17
CA PHE A 60 0.15 -4.51 0.36
C PHE A 60 1.01 -4.71 1.61
N MET A 61 1.77 -3.70 1.99
CA MET A 61 2.49 -3.73 3.27
C MET A 61 1.51 -3.62 4.46
N PRO A 62 1.90 -4.06 5.67
CA PRO A 62 1.05 -3.95 6.85
C PRO A 62 0.68 -2.50 7.16
N ASN A 63 -0.60 -2.23 7.41
CA ASN A 63 -1.07 -0.88 7.77
C ASN A 63 -0.27 -0.31 8.96
N PRO A 64 0.48 0.80 8.78
CA PRO A 64 1.33 1.37 9.83
C PRO A 64 0.55 2.16 10.88
N ALA A 65 -0.76 2.37 10.72
CA ALA A 65 -1.57 3.18 11.65
C ALA A 65 -1.59 2.63 13.09
N GLY A 66 -1.37 1.32 13.28
CA GLY A 66 -1.22 0.69 14.60
C GLY A 66 0.16 0.87 15.24
N ASN A 67 1.12 1.48 14.55
CA ASN A 67 2.45 1.75 15.08
C ASN A 67 2.43 3.02 15.93
N ALA A 68 2.86 2.95 17.20
CA ALA A 68 2.94 4.10 18.10
C ALA A 68 3.74 5.27 17.49
N ASN A 69 4.78 4.96 16.71
CA ASN A 69 5.61 5.97 16.04
C ASN A 69 4.86 6.72 14.91
N ALA A 70 3.74 6.18 14.43
CA ALA A 70 2.89 6.83 13.43
C ALA A 70 1.84 7.77 14.04
N ALA A 71 1.64 7.76 15.37
CA ALA A 71 0.54 8.46 16.04
C ALA A 71 0.48 9.96 15.71
N SER A 72 1.62 10.66 15.70
CA SER A 72 1.69 12.08 15.34
C SER A 72 1.30 12.34 13.87
N ALA A 73 1.77 11.49 12.94
CA ALA A 73 1.40 11.61 11.53
C ALA A 73 -0.10 11.32 11.31
N VAL A 74 -0.64 10.30 11.98
CA VAL A 74 -2.07 9.97 11.94
C VAL A 74 -2.92 11.13 12.49
N ALA A 75 -2.51 11.73 13.61
CA ALA A 75 -3.21 12.88 14.18
C ALA A 75 -3.17 14.10 13.25
N GLY A 76 -2.02 14.39 12.63
CA GLY A 76 -1.87 15.47 11.65
C GLY A 76 -2.77 15.27 10.43
N LEU A 77 -2.77 14.07 9.83
CA LEU A 77 -3.64 13.75 8.68
C LEU A 77 -5.12 13.93 9.03
N LYS A 78 -5.56 13.44 10.20
CA LYS A 78 -6.93 13.61 10.70
C LYS A 78 -7.29 15.09 10.86
N ALA A 79 -6.41 15.89 11.46
CA ALA A 79 -6.64 17.32 11.65
C ALA A 79 -6.74 18.08 10.31
N SER A 80 -6.05 17.61 9.27
CA SER A 80 -6.12 18.17 7.91
C SER A 80 -7.24 17.57 7.04
N GLY A 81 -8.04 16.64 7.57
CA GLY A 81 -9.09 15.96 6.79
C GLY A 81 -8.55 15.07 5.65
N LEU A 82 -7.28 14.69 5.70
CA LEU A 82 -6.64 13.85 4.68
C LEU A 82 -6.74 12.36 5.06
N PRO A 83 -7.07 11.47 4.11
CA PRO A 83 -7.12 10.05 4.38
C PRO A 83 -5.72 9.46 4.57
N GLY A 84 -5.56 8.62 5.60
CA GLY A 84 -4.34 7.82 5.82
C GLY A 84 -4.29 6.55 4.98
N GLU A 85 -4.86 6.57 3.77
CA GLU A 85 -4.95 5.43 2.86
C GLU A 85 -3.63 5.16 2.13
N GLY A 86 -3.48 3.93 1.63
CA GLY A 86 -2.37 3.53 0.77
C GLY A 86 -1.00 3.94 1.32
N TYR A 87 -0.30 4.76 0.53
CA TYR A 87 1.08 5.15 0.78
C TYR A 87 1.26 6.39 1.66
N THR A 88 0.17 7.06 2.09
CA THR A 88 0.25 8.35 2.78
C THR A 88 1.14 8.30 4.03
N LEU A 89 0.92 7.33 4.92
CA LEU A 89 1.73 7.19 6.14
C LEU A 89 3.18 6.77 5.86
N TYR A 90 3.43 6.06 4.75
CA TYR A 90 4.79 5.72 4.31
C TYR A 90 5.53 6.96 3.81
N ALA A 91 4.85 7.85 3.07
CA ALA A 91 5.42 9.13 2.65
C ALA A 91 5.77 10.02 3.86
N CYS A 92 4.88 10.09 4.86
CA CYS A 92 5.19 10.79 6.12
C CYS A 92 6.45 10.20 6.79
N ALA A 93 6.56 8.88 6.85
CA ALA A 93 7.72 8.20 7.44
C ALA A 93 9.02 8.49 6.67
N ALA A 94 8.97 8.57 5.34
CA ALA A 94 10.14 8.91 4.51
C ALA A 94 10.63 10.33 4.79
N VAL A 95 9.73 11.30 4.89
CA VAL A 95 10.08 12.70 5.23
C VAL A 95 10.66 12.79 6.64
N GLN A 96 10.07 12.08 7.61
CA GLN A 96 10.59 12.01 8.98
C GLN A 96 12.01 11.42 9.03
N ALA A 97 12.26 10.35 8.27
CA ALA A 97 13.58 9.73 8.19
C ALA A 97 14.62 10.67 7.55
N TRP A 98 14.23 11.42 6.51
CA TRP A 98 15.08 12.42 5.89
C TRP A 98 15.43 13.57 6.86
N ALA A 99 14.43 14.11 7.57
CA ALA A 99 14.64 15.20 8.54
C ALA A 99 15.59 14.77 9.67
N GLU A 100 15.43 13.55 10.18
CA GLU A 100 16.34 12.98 11.17
C GLU A 100 17.78 12.85 10.63
N ALA A 101 17.95 12.42 9.38
CA ALA A 101 19.27 12.33 8.75
C ALA A 101 19.92 13.71 8.52
N VAL A 102 19.13 14.74 8.18
CA VAL A 102 19.59 16.13 8.12
C VAL A 102 20.12 16.59 9.49
N ASN A 103 19.34 16.39 10.54
CA ASN A 103 19.74 16.74 11.91
C ASN A 103 21.03 16.04 12.34
N ARG A 104 21.16 14.74 12.04
CA ARG A 104 22.36 13.95 12.33
C ARG A 104 23.60 14.42 11.56
N SER A 105 23.42 14.80 10.29
CA SER A 105 24.54 15.23 9.45
C SER A 105 24.92 16.70 9.63
N GLY A 106 24.04 17.50 10.25
CA GLY A 106 24.18 18.96 10.33
C GLY A 106 24.22 19.63 8.95
N SER A 107 23.60 19.02 7.93
CA SER A 107 23.73 19.45 6.54
C SER A 107 22.52 19.09 5.70
N PHE A 108 22.26 19.89 4.66
CA PHE A 108 21.33 19.57 3.57
C PHE A 108 22.04 18.97 2.35
N ASN A 109 23.37 18.80 2.39
CA ASN A 109 24.10 18.16 1.31
C ASN A 109 23.65 16.70 1.15
N ALA A 110 23.22 16.33 -0.06
CA ALA A 110 22.59 15.03 -0.33
C ALA A 110 23.47 13.84 0.09
N ASP A 111 24.78 13.87 -0.18
CA ASP A 111 25.70 12.77 0.16
C ASP A 111 25.89 12.64 1.67
N ARG A 112 25.96 13.77 2.39
CA ARG A 112 26.04 13.78 3.86
C ARG A 112 24.76 13.26 4.50
N VAL A 113 23.61 13.71 4.02
CA VAL A 113 22.29 13.23 4.48
C VAL A 113 22.15 11.73 4.20
N ALA A 114 22.47 11.29 2.99
CA ALA A 114 22.40 9.89 2.63
C ALA A 114 23.39 9.04 3.45
N SER A 115 24.57 9.55 3.78
CA SER A 115 25.52 8.86 4.67
C SER A 115 25.00 8.76 6.11
N ALA A 116 24.39 9.82 6.63
CA ALA A 116 23.78 9.83 7.97
C ALA A 116 22.54 8.92 8.07
N LEU A 117 21.73 8.85 7.00
CA LEU A 117 20.61 7.91 6.90
C LEU A 117 21.08 6.44 7.00
N ARG A 118 22.31 6.17 6.55
CA ARG A 118 22.89 4.82 6.44
C ARG A 118 23.73 4.41 7.65
N SER A 119 24.19 5.36 8.46
CA SER A 119 25.21 5.11 9.50
C SER A 119 24.65 4.41 10.73
N ARG A 120 23.35 4.54 11.01
CA ARG A 120 22.63 3.82 12.07
C ARG A 120 21.19 3.56 11.64
N PRO A 121 20.57 2.46 12.08
CA PRO A 121 19.13 2.28 11.93
C PRO A 121 18.41 3.53 12.45
N ILE A 122 17.57 4.11 11.62
CA ILE A 122 16.43 4.87 12.12
C ILE A 122 15.42 3.78 12.51
N ASP A 123 14.68 3.93 13.63
CA ASP A 123 13.78 2.92 14.23
C ASP A 123 12.71 2.28 13.30
N ARG A 124 12.77 2.57 11.99
CA ARG A 124 11.88 2.13 10.92
C ARG A 124 12.57 1.38 9.78
N PHE A 125 13.90 1.26 9.77
CA PHE A 125 14.66 0.57 8.70
C PHE A 125 15.56 -0.55 9.25
N ASP A 126 15.61 -1.67 8.54
CA ASP A 126 16.52 -2.78 8.83
C ASP A 126 17.94 -2.51 8.28
N LYS A 127 18.86 -3.47 8.49
CA LYS A 127 20.26 -3.36 8.03
C LYS A 127 20.42 -3.29 6.50
N ARG A 128 19.42 -3.74 5.74
CA ARG A 128 19.36 -3.68 4.28
C ARG A 128 18.68 -2.40 3.76
N ARG A 129 18.22 -1.54 4.69
CA ARG A 129 17.46 -0.30 4.44
C ARG A 129 16.05 -0.54 3.92
N ASP A 130 15.50 -1.73 4.19
CA ASP A 130 14.09 -2.02 3.98
C ASP A 130 13.30 -1.62 5.22
N ASN A 131 12.00 -1.36 5.04
CA ASN A 131 11.12 -1.17 6.18
C ASN A 131 11.20 -2.41 7.08
N SER A 132 11.41 -2.23 8.38
CA SER A 132 11.48 -3.32 9.36
C SER A 132 10.13 -4.03 9.57
N ALA A 133 9.04 -3.49 9.02
CA ALA A 133 7.75 -4.15 8.97
C ALA A 133 7.82 -5.42 8.12
N SER A 134 7.22 -6.51 8.63
CA SER A 134 7.05 -7.77 7.89
C SER A 134 6.54 -7.52 6.47
N GLY A 135 7.05 -8.28 5.49
CA GLY A 135 6.80 -8.07 4.06
C GLY A 135 5.32 -8.08 3.61
N PHE A 136 5.09 -8.15 2.30
CA PHE A 136 3.76 -8.04 1.73
C PHE A 136 2.76 -9.05 2.31
N LEU A 137 1.59 -8.56 2.68
CA LEU A 137 0.42 -9.32 3.10
C LEU A 137 -0.61 -9.34 1.98
N VAL A 138 -1.49 -10.35 1.99
CA VAL A 138 -2.62 -10.41 1.07
C VAL A 138 -3.84 -9.74 1.69
N TYR A 139 -4.46 -8.88 0.92
CA TYR A 139 -5.69 -8.16 1.24
C TYR A 139 -6.79 -8.51 0.24
N ARG A 140 -8.03 -8.28 0.64
CA ARG A 140 -9.24 -8.51 -0.16
C ARG A 140 -10.15 -7.29 -0.09
N TRP A 141 -10.68 -6.87 -1.24
CA TRP A 141 -11.80 -5.93 -1.31
C TRP A 141 -13.13 -6.62 -0.97
N ARG A 142 -13.88 -6.03 -0.05
CA ARG A 142 -15.21 -6.45 0.37
C ARG A 142 -16.04 -5.24 0.79
N ASP A 143 -17.13 -4.98 0.08
CA ASP A 143 -18.17 -4.01 0.41
C ASP A 143 -17.62 -2.61 0.71
N GLY A 144 -16.70 -2.12 -0.14
CA GLY A 144 -16.08 -0.81 0.03
C GLY A 144 -14.93 -0.76 1.03
N HIS A 145 -14.57 -1.90 1.61
CA HIS A 145 -13.49 -2.01 2.60
C HIS A 145 -12.43 -3.02 2.18
N VAL A 146 -11.23 -2.81 2.72
CA VAL A 146 -10.10 -3.72 2.54
C VAL A 146 -9.91 -4.52 3.83
N GLU A 147 -9.92 -5.85 3.72
CA GLU A 147 -9.65 -6.75 4.83
C GLU A 147 -8.37 -7.56 4.58
N ARG A 148 -7.58 -7.78 5.64
CA ARG A 148 -6.42 -8.68 5.56
C ARG A 148 -6.90 -10.13 5.49
N VAL A 149 -6.43 -10.88 4.51
CA VAL A 149 -6.66 -12.33 4.42
C VAL A 149 -5.81 -13.02 5.50
N LYS A 150 -6.48 -13.73 6.42
CA LYS A 150 -5.79 -14.51 7.47
C LYS A 150 -5.20 -15.79 6.86
N LYS A 151 -4.03 -16.21 7.34
CA LYS A 151 -3.48 -17.54 7.02
C LYS A 151 -4.40 -18.59 7.65
N TYR A 152 -4.78 -19.59 6.87
CA TYR A 152 -5.42 -20.81 7.37
C TYR A 152 -4.42 -21.63 8.18
#